data_AF-D3ADQ8-F1
#
_entry.id   AF-D3ADQ8-F1
#
_cell.length_a   1.000
_cell.length_b   1.000
_cell.length_c   1.000
_cell.angle_alpha   90.00
_cell.angle_beta   90.00
_cell.angle_gamma   90.00
#
_symmetry.space_group_name_H-M   'P 1'
#
loop_
_entity.id
_entity.type
_entity.pdbx_description
1 polymer ?
#
loop_
_entity_poly.entity_id
_entity_poly.type
_entity_poly.pdbx_seq_one_letter_code
_entity_poly.pdbx_strand_id
1 'polypeptide(L)' 'MKLIVIDGQGGKMGHAVIVQLKKSHPELEITAIGTNSIATSSMLKAG' A
#
# COMPACT_ATOMS: atom_id res chain seq x y z
N MET A 1 -11.16 -9.63 -5.86
CA MET A 1 -11.38 -8.17 -6.11
C MET A 1 -10.01 -7.53 -6.29
N LYS A 2 -9.83 -6.58 -7.22
CA LYS A 2 -8.54 -5.91 -7.41
C LYS A 2 -8.56 -4.57 -6.68
N LEU A 3 -7.58 -4.34 -5.80
CA LEU A 3 -7.47 -3.11 -5.01
C LEU A 3 -6.15 -2.39 -5.32
N ILE A 4 -6.22 -1.09 -5.56
CA ILE A 4 -5.07 -0.24 -5.81
C ILE A 4 -5.00 0.82 -4.73
N VAL A 5 -3.84 0.97 -4.08
CA VAL A 5 -3.54 2.04 -3.12
C VAL A 5 -2.58 3.03 -3.76
N ILE A 6 -3.01 4.29 -3.86
CA ILE A 6 -2.21 5.38 -4.42
C ILE A 6 -1.86 6.37 -3.31
N ASP A 7 -0.57 6.64 -3.11
CA ASP A 7 -0.10 7.59 -2.09
C ASP A 7 0.75 8.73 -2.70
N GLY A 8 0.28 9.96 -2.44
CA GLY A 8 0.88 11.24 -2.82
C GLY A 8 2.05 11.71 -1.93
N GLN A 9 2.25 11.12 -0.75
CA GLN A 9 3.08 11.65 0.34
C GLN A 9 4.11 10.63 0.85
N GLY A 10 5.13 10.34 0.04
CA GLY A 10 6.28 9.54 0.47
C GLY A 10 5.97 8.08 0.85
N GLY A 11 4.73 7.60 0.64
CA GLY A 11 4.33 6.20 0.85
C GLY A 11 3.99 5.83 2.30
N LYS A 12 3.90 6.79 3.22
CA LYS A 12 3.60 6.51 4.64
C LYS A 12 2.11 6.25 4.89
N MET A 13 1.25 7.05 4.27
CA MET A 13 -0.20 6.91 4.43
C MET A 13 -0.68 5.63 3.76
N GLY A 14 -0.22 5.38 2.54
CA GLY A 14 -0.52 4.15 1.82
C GLY A 14 0.00 2.92 2.56
N HIS A 15 1.19 2.98 3.17
CA HIS A 15 1.71 1.88 4.00
C HIS A 15 0.78 1.57 5.16
N ALA A 16 0.36 2.58 5.93
CA ALA A 16 -0.55 2.40 7.06
C ALA A 16 -1.90 1.80 6.64
N VAL A 17 -2.44 2.25 5.50
CA VAL A 17 -3.67 1.70 4.92
C VAL A 17 -3.49 0.23 4.54
N ILE A 18 -2.41 -0.13 3.84
CA ILE A 18 -2.13 -1.50 3.42
C ILE A 18 -1.99 -2.44 4.62
N VAL A 19 -1.27 -2.02 5.67
CA VAL A 19 -1.13 -2.80 6.92
C VAL A 19 -2.51 -3.15 7.50
N GLN A 20 -3.41 -2.17 7.61
CA GLN A 20 -4.75 -2.42 8.16
C GLN A 20 -5.59 -3.29 7.23
N LEU A 21 -5.53 -3.06 5.91
CA LEU A 21 -6.25 -3.86 4.94
C LEU A 21 -5.82 -5.33 4.97
N LYS A 22 -4.51 -5.60 4.97
CA LYS A 22 -3.97 -6.97 5.08
C LYS A 22 -4.31 -7.63 6.40
N LYS A 23 -4.40 -6.86 7.50
CA LYS A 23 -4.81 -7.37 8.81
C LYS A 23 -6.29 -7.80 8.82
N SER A 24 -7.18 -7.02 8.21
CA SER A 24 -8.61 -7.31 8.18
C SER A 24 -9.03 -8.26 7.06
N HIS A 25 -8.29 -8.26 5.95
CA HIS A 25 -8.58 -9.00 4.72
C HIS A 25 -7.27 -9.51 4.08
N PRO A 26 -6.64 -10.55 4.65
CA PRO A 26 -5.33 -11.05 4.22
C PRO A 26 -5.32 -11.55 2.76
N GLU A 27 -6.48 -11.96 2.24
CA GLU A 27 -6.68 -12.45 0.87
C GLU A 27 -6.67 -11.36 -0.20
N LEU A 28 -6.72 -10.07 0.19
CA LEU A 28 -6.70 -8.99 -0.78
C LEU A 28 -5.37 -8.93 -1.52
N GLU A 29 -5.46 -8.98 -2.85
CA GLU A 29 -4.37 -8.64 -3.76
C GLU A 29 -4.32 -7.12 -3.92
N ILE A 30 -3.23 -6.51 -3.46
CA ILE A 30 -3.08 -5.05 -3.39
C ILE A 30 -1.94 -4.62 -4.30
N THR A 31 -2.23 -3.69 -5.21
CA THR A 31 -1.22 -2.98 -6.00
C THR A 31 -0.95 -1.62 -5.36
N ALA A 32 0.32 -1.30 -5.09
CA ALA A 32 0.71 -0.02 -4.50
C ALA A 32 1.36 0.90 -5.54
N ILE A 33 0.95 2.17 -5.59
CA ILE A 33 1.48 3.19 -6.52
C ILE A 33 1.82 4.46 -5.73
N GLY A 34 3.11 4.74 -5.56
CA GLY A 34 3.59 5.95 -4.91
C GLY A 34 4.01 7.02 -5.90
N THR A 35 4.25 8.23 -5.40
CA THR A 35 4.80 9.35 -6.21
C THR A 35 6.20 9.10 -6.77
N ASN A 36 6.94 8.16 -6.19
CA ASN A 36 8.24 7.72 -6.66
C ASN A 36 8.53 6.28 -6.19
N SER A 37 9.65 5.72 -6.64
CA SER A 37 10.05 4.35 -6.31
C SER A 37 10.21 4.11 -4.80
N ILE A 38 10.62 5.12 -4.02
CA ILE A 38 10.77 5.00 -2.55
C ILE A 38 9.39 4.90 -1.88
N ALA A 39 8.44 5.75 -2.27
CA ALA A 39 7.08 5.72 -1.77
C ALA A 39 6.39 4.39 -2.10
N THR A 40 6.50 3.93 -3.34
CA THR A 40 6.01 2.61 -3.76
C THR A 40 6.65 1.49 -2.95
N SER A 41 7.98 1.52 -2.78
CA SER A 41 8.70 0.51 -1.99
C SER A 41 8.31 0.50 -0.52
N SER A 42 8.06 1.66 0.09
CA SER A 42 7.53 1.77 1.46
C SER A 42 6.20 1.04 1.59
N MET A 43 5.29 1.26 0.65
CA MET A 43 3.98 0.63 0.65
C MET A 43 4.02 -0.88 0.39
N LEU A 44 4.87 -1.35 -0.53
CA LEU A 44 5.03 -2.79 -0.78
C LEU A 44 5.60 -3.55 0.42
N LYS A 45 6.37 -2.88 1.29
CA LYS A 45 6.87 -3.46 2.55
C LYS A 45 5.81 -3.56 3.66
N ALA A 46 4.59 -3.04 3.43
CA ALA A 46 3.50 -3.08 4.40
C ALA A 46 2.86 -4.47 4.58
N GLY A 47 3.15 -5.42 3.69
CA GLY A 47 2.65 -6.80 3.76
C GLY A 47 2.00 -7.29 2.49
#